data_AF-A0A2P6N7T0-F1
#
_entry.id   AF-A0A2P6N7T0-F1
#
_cell.length_a   1.000
_cell.length_b   1.000
_cell.length_c   1.000
_cell.angle_alpha   90.00
_cell.angle_beta   90.00
_cell.angle_gamma   90.00
#
_symmetry.space_group_name_H-M   'P 1'
#
loop_
_entity.id
_entity.type
_entity.pdbx_description
1 polymer ?
#
loop_
_entity_poly.entity_id
_entity_poly.type
_entity_poly.pdbx_seq_one_letter_code
_entity_poly.pdbx_strand_id
1 'polypeptide(L)'
;MVEEKEGQITKESDMSQAVAAQTLRKIRFSGLPLTELIPLAENRLPTFRPVIPHLGYRLTSSKCKLFGHLLRWHERRGYKGSQMNRKRIGMSCGVEMSEGHPKTQIITAMKPYQRINHWPRTSSLTRKDVIWNNYMVMRADHKEEYNFMPETYVFPREYNKFLAEVPADSESLWISKPINLSRGRGIHVFKRKGYKAEIDGPTVISKYVDNPYLINGFKFDMRIYVVLTSINPLRLYVYNQGLGRFSTERWRRYDANPEGINNNFIHLTNYSVNKENEKFVRSDLAERSGEDASKWLLTDVHKHMAKKGINVDELKESINDLIIKTILTAEAHINIGAQMLIPYRRNCFEMFGFDVLLDEKLNPWLMEVNLSPSMSCDAPIDLNLKSMVISDILNMVQVYNLPGDTQDAQSKRAWRVLSDQGLITKETVQTLLKDMQDEEEGKGEFTRIYPRADSGKYDKYFEQHRPFNHLMIRHLNGEDILTNHGGQEKTVPLKPSQPDSTLFDQHF
;
A
#
# COMPACT_ATOMS: atom_id res chain seq x y z
N MET A 1 -40.14 12.14 -36.38
CA MET A 1 -39.50 10.81 -36.17
C MET A 1 -38.08 10.86 -35.62
N VAL A 2 -37.29 11.94 -35.83
CA VAL A 2 -35.97 12.11 -35.18
C VAL A 2 -36.10 12.82 -33.82
N GLU A 3 -36.96 13.83 -33.70
CA GLU A 3 -37.20 14.55 -32.43
C GLU A 3 -37.91 13.72 -31.35
N GLU A 4 -38.79 12.79 -31.71
CA GLU A 4 -39.44 11.87 -30.75
C GLU A 4 -38.47 10.82 -30.17
N LYS A 5 -37.40 10.47 -30.89
CA LYS A 5 -36.37 9.56 -30.39
C LYS A 5 -35.41 10.25 -29.44
N GLU A 6 -35.07 11.52 -29.66
CA GLU A 6 -34.25 12.31 -28.72
C GLU A 6 -35.00 12.59 -27.41
N GLY A 7 -36.32 12.83 -27.47
CA GLY A 7 -37.18 12.97 -26.29
C GLY A 7 -37.38 11.68 -25.47
N GLN A 8 -37.27 10.51 -26.09
CA GLN A 8 -37.30 9.21 -25.40
C GLN A 8 -35.94 8.86 -24.76
N ILE A 9 -34.83 9.14 -25.44
CA ILE A 9 -33.47 8.88 -24.91
C ILE A 9 -33.16 9.78 -23.70
N THR A 10 -33.59 11.04 -23.73
CA THR A 10 -33.46 11.98 -22.60
C THR A 10 -34.35 11.60 -21.41
N LYS A 11 -35.59 11.16 -21.66
CA LYS A 11 -36.47 10.64 -20.60
C LYS A 11 -35.97 9.32 -19.99
N GLU A 12 -35.40 8.41 -20.79
CA GLU A 12 -34.78 7.17 -20.28
C GLU A 12 -33.48 7.46 -19.51
N SER A 13 -32.68 8.47 -19.90
CA SER A 13 -31.50 8.88 -19.15
C SER A 13 -31.86 9.55 -17.82
N ASP A 14 -32.88 10.41 -17.81
CA ASP A 14 -33.35 11.09 -16.59
C ASP A 14 -34.03 10.12 -15.62
N MET A 15 -34.79 9.16 -16.16
CA MET A 15 -35.42 8.11 -15.35
C MET A 15 -34.37 7.11 -14.81
N SER A 16 -33.33 6.80 -15.58
CA SER A 16 -32.16 6.01 -15.13
C SER A 16 -31.38 6.74 -14.02
N GLN A 17 -31.17 8.06 -14.16
CA GLN A 17 -30.54 8.89 -13.13
C GLN A 17 -31.40 9.01 -11.85
N ALA A 18 -32.73 9.17 -12.00
CA ALA A 18 -33.65 9.24 -10.87
C ALA A 18 -33.74 7.90 -10.11
N VAL A 19 -33.76 6.77 -10.82
CA VAL A 19 -33.73 5.41 -10.23
C VAL A 19 -32.36 5.13 -9.59
N ALA A 20 -31.27 5.59 -10.20
CA ALA A 20 -29.93 5.52 -9.61
C ALA A 20 -29.86 6.33 -8.32
N ALA A 21 -30.36 7.56 -8.30
CA ALA A 21 -30.44 8.42 -7.11
C ALA A 21 -31.32 7.83 -6.01
N GLN A 22 -32.50 7.28 -6.34
CA GLN A 22 -33.36 6.59 -5.37
C GLN A 22 -32.70 5.34 -4.77
N THR A 23 -31.91 4.60 -5.56
CA THR A 23 -31.18 3.41 -5.08
C THR A 23 -30.01 3.79 -4.19
N LEU A 24 -29.31 4.89 -4.50
CA LEU A 24 -28.21 5.44 -3.71
C LEU A 24 -28.70 5.96 -2.35
N ARG A 25 -29.93 6.49 -2.25
CA ARG A 25 -30.57 6.89 -0.97
C ARG A 25 -30.77 5.72 0.00
N LYS A 26 -30.89 4.49 -0.51
CA LYS A 26 -31.04 3.28 0.32
C LYS A 26 -29.71 2.73 0.84
N ILE A 27 -28.59 3.16 0.27
CA ILE A 27 -27.25 2.74 0.69
C ILE A 27 -26.73 3.77 1.69
N ARG A 28 -26.69 3.40 2.97
CA ARG A 28 -26.13 4.23 4.03
C ARG A 28 -24.68 3.82 4.30
N PHE A 29 -23.75 4.77 4.21
CA PHE A 29 -22.45 4.67 4.84
C PHE A 29 -22.52 5.44 6.16
N SER A 30 -22.31 4.75 7.28
CA SER A 30 -22.32 5.34 8.63
C SER A 30 -23.54 6.24 8.97
N GLY A 31 -24.69 6.02 8.32
CA GLY A 31 -25.92 6.80 8.53
C GLY A 31 -26.20 7.88 7.47
N LEU A 32 -25.23 8.24 6.64
CA LEU A 32 -25.37 9.21 5.55
C LEU A 32 -25.77 8.52 4.22
N PRO A 33 -26.72 9.08 3.45
CA PRO A 33 -27.08 8.56 2.13
C PRO A 33 -25.89 8.66 1.15
N LEU A 34 -25.64 7.61 0.37
CA LEU A 34 -24.59 7.61 -0.66
C LEU A 34 -24.76 8.75 -1.69
N THR A 35 -25.99 9.25 -1.88
CA THR A 35 -26.30 10.42 -2.73
C THR A 35 -25.72 11.74 -2.23
N GLU A 36 -25.48 11.90 -0.94
CA GLU A 36 -24.86 13.12 -0.40
C GLU A 36 -23.34 13.05 -0.47
N LEU A 37 -22.81 11.84 -0.60
CA LEU A 37 -21.40 11.51 -0.61
C LEU A 37 -20.80 11.48 -2.03
N ILE A 38 -21.62 11.18 -3.04
CA ILE A 38 -21.22 11.09 -4.45
C ILE A 38 -20.92 12.44 -5.12
N PRO A 39 -21.69 13.53 -4.92
CA PRO A 39 -21.42 14.83 -5.55
C PRO A 39 -20.03 15.40 -5.23
N LEU A 40 -19.50 15.08 -4.03
CA LEU A 40 -18.15 15.44 -3.60
C LEU A 40 -17.05 14.66 -4.33
N ALA A 41 -17.38 13.46 -4.83
CA ALA A 41 -16.52 12.63 -5.67
C ALA A 41 -16.76 12.88 -7.17
N GLU A 42 -17.95 13.35 -7.58
CA GLU A 42 -18.33 13.54 -8.99
C GLU A 42 -17.45 14.54 -9.77
N ASN A 43 -16.87 15.53 -9.09
CA ASN A 43 -15.96 16.51 -9.70
C ASN A 43 -14.48 16.08 -9.68
N ARG A 44 -14.14 14.92 -9.10
CA ARG A 44 -12.75 14.43 -9.00
C ARG A 44 -12.54 12.98 -9.37
N LEU A 45 -13.57 12.15 -9.39
CA LEU A 45 -13.45 10.77 -9.85
C LEU A 45 -13.01 10.81 -11.30
N PRO A 46 -11.78 10.34 -11.63
CA PRO A 46 -11.35 10.31 -13.00
C PRO A 46 -12.36 9.45 -13.75
N THR A 47 -12.99 10.05 -14.77
CA THR A 47 -13.55 9.28 -15.87
C THR A 47 -12.47 8.30 -16.28
N PHE A 48 -12.70 6.99 -16.11
CA PHE A 48 -11.83 5.97 -16.67
C PHE A 48 -11.54 6.42 -18.11
N ARG A 49 -10.26 6.66 -18.43
CA ARG A 49 -9.85 7.07 -19.79
C ARG A 49 -10.54 6.13 -20.81
N PRO A 50 -10.94 6.65 -21.99
CA PRO A 50 -12.10 6.17 -22.69
C PRO A 50 -12.03 4.69 -23.10
N VAL A 51 -13.14 4.00 -22.77
CA VAL A 51 -13.75 2.86 -23.48
C VAL A 51 -13.10 1.49 -23.27
N ILE A 52 -13.60 0.77 -22.26
CA ILE A 52 -13.89 -0.66 -22.41
C ILE A 52 -15.41 -0.81 -22.47
N PRO A 53 -15.97 -1.44 -23.50
CA PRO A 53 -17.40 -1.75 -23.53
C PRO A 53 -17.81 -2.70 -22.39
N HIS A 54 -16.88 -3.55 -21.88
CA HIS A 54 -17.14 -4.58 -20.88
C HIS A 54 -15.97 -4.82 -19.91
N LEU A 55 -16.09 -4.43 -18.63
CA LEU A 55 -15.12 -4.78 -17.57
C LEU A 55 -15.69 -5.82 -16.62
N GLY A 56 -15.25 -7.07 -16.74
CA GLY A 56 -15.53 -8.09 -15.72
C GLY A 56 -14.67 -7.88 -14.47
N TYR A 57 -15.26 -7.91 -13.28
CA TYR A 57 -14.51 -7.85 -12.02
C TYR A 57 -14.98 -8.92 -11.03
N ARG A 58 -14.06 -9.30 -10.13
CA ARG A 58 -14.33 -10.27 -9.05
C ARG A 58 -13.85 -9.72 -7.71
N LEU A 59 -14.75 -9.78 -6.73
CA LEU A 59 -14.47 -9.47 -5.32
C LEU A 59 -14.56 -10.76 -4.52
N THR A 60 -13.44 -11.21 -3.96
CA THR A 60 -13.40 -12.48 -3.21
C THR A 60 -13.78 -12.31 -1.73
N SER A 61 -13.84 -11.08 -1.20
CA SER A 61 -14.26 -10.76 0.19
C SER A 61 -15.34 -9.66 0.27
N SER A 62 -16.16 -9.69 1.33
CA SER A 62 -17.32 -8.82 1.55
C SER A 62 -17.03 -7.50 2.28
N LYS A 63 -15.78 -7.24 2.72
CA LYS A 63 -15.47 -6.02 3.50
C LYS A 63 -15.03 -4.85 2.62
N CYS A 64 -14.49 -5.09 1.42
CA CYS A 64 -14.19 -4.05 0.44
C CYS A 64 -15.44 -3.58 -0.33
N LYS A 65 -16.45 -3.07 0.40
CA LYS A 65 -17.69 -2.56 -0.20
C LYS A 65 -17.39 -1.41 -1.16
N LEU A 66 -16.45 -0.52 -0.83
CA LEU A 66 -16.13 0.68 -1.62
C LEU A 66 -15.82 0.34 -3.07
N PHE A 67 -14.93 -0.62 -3.30
CA PHE A 67 -14.51 -1.02 -4.64
C PHE A 67 -15.69 -1.46 -5.51
N GLY A 68 -16.55 -2.35 -4.97
CA GLY A 68 -17.75 -2.78 -5.68
C GLY A 68 -18.73 -1.64 -5.95
N HIS A 69 -18.81 -0.65 -5.07
CA HIS A 69 -19.67 0.53 -5.29
C HIS A 69 -19.11 1.45 -6.38
N LEU A 70 -17.80 1.69 -6.41
CA LEU A 70 -17.16 2.47 -7.47
C LEU A 70 -17.41 1.82 -8.83
N LEU A 71 -17.15 0.51 -8.96
CA LEU A 71 -17.38 -0.19 -10.22
C LEU A 71 -18.85 -0.17 -10.65
N ARG A 72 -19.81 -0.38 -9.74
CA ARG A 72 -21.25 -0.23 -10.04
C ARG A 72 -21.66 1.20 -10.38
N TRP A 73 -21.00 2.20 -9.79
CA TRP A 73 -21.25 3.60 -10.10
C TRP A 73 -20.81 3.91 -11.53
N HIS A 74 -19.66 3.39 -11.95
CA HIS A 74 -19.24 3.46 -13.35
C HIS A 74 -20.19 2.67 -14.24
N GLU A 75 -20.68 1.47 -13.86
CA GLU A 75 -21.66 0.73 -14.67
C GLU A 75 -22.87 1.58 -15.12
N ARG A 76 -23.39 2.40 -14.19
CA ARG A 76 -24.55 3.28 -14.44
C ARG A 76 -24.27 4.44 -15.40
N ARG A 77 -23.00 4.77 -15.66
CA ARG A 77 -22.59 5.79 -16.64
C ARG A 77 -22.31 5.20 -18.04
N GLY A 78 -22.83 4.00 -18.32
CA GLY A 78 -22.73 3.34 -19.64
C GLY A 78 -21.65 2.27 -19.74
N TYR A 79 -21.00 1.90 -18.63
CA TYR A 79 -20.00 0.83 -18.60
C TYR A 79 -20.72 -0.52 -18.39
N LYS A 80 -20.44 -1.57 -19.17
CA LYS A 80 -21.06 -2.89 -18.93
C LYS A 80 -20.15 -3.76 -18.06
N GLY A 81 -20.17 -3.49 -16.77
CA GLY A 81 -19.55 -4.35 -15.76
C GLY A 81 -20.44 -5.53 -15.37
N SER A 82 -19.82 -6.66 -15.01
CA SER A 82 -20.56 -7.79 -14.42
C SER A 82 -19.76 -8.38 -13.27
N GLN A 83 -20.30 -8.30 -12.06
CA GLN A 83 -19.75 -9.02 -10.91
C GLN A 83 -19.87 -10.53 -11.15
N MET A 84 -18.74 -11.24 -11.16
CA MET A 84 -18.76 -12.68 -11.41
C MET A 84 -19.10 -13.50 -10.16
N ASN A 85 -19.91 -14.55 -10.38
CA ASN A 85 -20.29 -15.50 -9.34
C ASN A 85 -19.05 -16.26 -8.82
N ARG A 86 -18.98 -16.48 -7.49
CA ARG A 86 -17.83 -17.09 -6.80
C ARG A 86 -17.32 -18.42 -7.41
N LYS A 87 -18.21 -19.18 -8.05
CA LYS A 87 -17.96 -20.52 -8.62
C LYS A 87 -17.43 -20.55 -10.06
N ARG A 88 -17.48 -19.44 -10.81
CA ARG A 88 -16.88 -19.37 -12.16
C ARG A 88 -15.45 -18.88 -12.05
N ILE A 89 -14.54 -19.82 -11.78
CA ILE A 89 -13.10 -19.58 -11.87
C ILE A 89 -12.76 -19.64 -13.36
N GLY A 90 -12.40 -18.50 -13.93
CA GLY A 90 -11.88 -18.40 -15.28
C GLY A 90 -12.88 -17.92 -16.33
N MET A 91 -12.41 -16.94 -17.12
CA MET A 91 -12.67 -16.71 -18.55
C MET A 91 -13.11 -15.31 -18.97
N SER A 92 -13.56 -14.40 -18.08
CA SER A 92 -13.96 -13.04 -18.54
C SER A 92 -13.62 -11.87 -17.60
N CYS A 93 -12.89 -12.10 -16.50
CA CYS A 93 -12.64 -11.08 -15.48
C CYS A 93 -11.31 -10.36 -15.75
N GLY A 94 -11.36 -9.04 -15.98
CA GLY A 94 -10.18 -8.18 -16.17
C GLY A 94 -9.47 -7.84 -14.86
N VAL A 95 -10.19 -7.68 -13.74
CA VAL A 95 -9.60 -7.41 -12.41
C VAL A 95 -10.17 -8.31 -11.33
N GLU A 96 -9.29 -8.97 -10.58
CA GLU A 96 -9.60 -9.66 -9.34
C GLU A 96 -9.06 -8.88 -8.15
N MET A 97 -9.94 -8.51 -7.22
CA MET A 97 -9.56 -7.90 -5.94
C MET A 97 -9.80 -8.89 -4.80
N SER A 98 -8.74 -9.16 -4.05
CA SER A 98 -8.72 -10.02 -2.88
C SER A 98 -8.21 -9.27 -1.65
N GLU A 99 -8.71 -9.62 -0.46
CA GLU A 99 -8.21 -9.05 0.81
C GLU A 99 -6.99 -9.78 1.34
N GLY A 100 -6.80 -11.04 0.94
CA GLY A 100 -5.62 -11.84 1.28
C GLY A 100 -5.02 -12.47 0.03
N HIS A 101 -3.86 -13.11 0.19
CA HIS A 101 -3.13 -13.73 -0.91
C HIS A 101 -3.99 -14.72 -1.68
N PRO A 102 -4.12 -14.55 -3.01
CA PRO A 102 -4.78 -15.51 -3.88
C PRO A 102 -4.08 -16.87 -3.83
N LYS A 103 -4.84 -17.96 -4.02
CA LYS A 103 -4.25 -19.29 -4.17
C LYS A 103 -3.33 -19.32 -5.39
N THR A 104 -2.21 -20.04 -5.29
CA THR A 104 -1.21 -20.18 -6.36
C THR A 104 -1.83 -20.56 -7.71
N GLN A 105 -2.79 -21.48 -7.72
CA GLN A 105 -3.50 -21.93 -8.93
C GLN A 105 -4.26 -20.79 -9.65
N ILE A 106 -4.70 -19.76 -8.92
CA ILE A 106 -5.35 -18.59 -9.53
C ILE A 106 -4.29 -17.77 -10.26
N ILE A 107 -3.16 -17.49 -9.60
CA ILE A 107 -2.08 -16.66 -10.14
C ILE A 107 -1.47 -17.31 -11.40
N THR A 108 -1.16 -18.61 -11.35
CA THR A 108 -0.51 -19.31 -12.48
C THR A 108 -1.43 -19.48 -13.69
N ALA A 109 -2.75 -19.44 -13.50
CA ALA A 109 -3.74 -19.58 -14.56
C ALA A 109 -4.18 -18.25 -15.20
N MET A 110 -3.65 -17.11 -14.72
CA MET A 110 -4.03 -15.79 -15.20
C MET A 110 -3.76 -15.61 -16.70
N LYS A 111 -4.63 -14.83 -17.37
CA LYS A 111 -4.48 -14.37 -18.75
C LYS A 111 -3.79 -12.99 -18.76
N PRO A 112 -3.19 -12.58 -19.89
CA PRO A 112 -2.38 -11.36 -19.91
C PRO A 112 -3.17 -10.07 -19.65
N TYR A 113 -4.44 -10.04 -20.03
CA TYR A 113 -5.36 -8.95 -19.72
C TYR A 113 -5.81 -8.89 -18.24
N GLN A 114 -5.54 -9.93 -17.45
CA GLN A 114 -6.02 -10.00 -16.06
C GLN A 114 -5.07 -9.27 -15.12
N ARG A 115 -5.64 -8.65 -14.09
CA ARG A 115 -4.93 -8.00 -13.00
C ARG A 115 -5.40 -8.56 -11.66
N ILE A 116 -4.48 -8.67 -10.71
CA ILE A 116 -4.75 -9.06 -9.33
C ILE A 116 -3.96 -8.18 -8.37
N ASN A 117 -4.56 -7.79 -7.26
CA ASN A 117 -4.00 -6.81 -6.32
C ASN A 117 -3.05 -7.41 -5.29
N HIS A 118 -2.36 -8.51 -5.62
CA HIS A 118 -1.38 -9.14 -4.73
C HIS A 118 -0.17 -9.63 -5.51
N TRP A 119 1.03 -9.30 -5.03
CA TRP A 119 2.24 -10.00 -5.47
C TRP A 119 2.46 -11.26 -4.62
N PRO A 120 2.99 -12.34 -5.21
CA PRO A 120 3.44 -13.49 -4.43
C PRO A 120 4.45 -13.09 -3.36
N ARG A 121 4.33 -13.70 -2.18
CA ARG A 121 5.26 -13.55 -1.05
C ARG A 121 5.32 -12.14 -0.42
N THR A 122 4.40 -11.21 -0.71
CA THR A 122 4.37 -9.89 -0.03
C THR A 122 4.09 -9.95 1.46
N SER A 123 3.67 -11.12 1.99
CA SER A 123 3.61 -11.39 3.43
C SER A 123 4.95 -11.17 4.14
N SER A 124 6.08 -11.23 3.42
CA SER A 124 7.41 -10.91 3.96
C SER A 124 7.58 -9.45 4.39
N LEU A 125 6.76 -8.54 3.86
CA LEU A 125 6.72 -7.13 4.27
C LEU A 125 5.68 -6.86 5.36
N THR A 126 4.61 -7.65 5.44
CA THR A 126 3.43 -7.25 6.20
C THR A 126 3.29 -7.99 7.52
N ARG A 127 3.99 -9.11 7.70
CA ARG A 127 4.11 -9.81 8.98
C ARG A 127 5.21 -9.17 9.83
N LYS A 128 4.88 -8.78 11.07
CA LYS A 128 5.75 -8.00 11.97
C LYS A 128 7.08 -8.68 12.29
N ASP A 129 7.06 -10.00 12.49
CA ASP A 129 8.24 -10.82 12.72
C ASP A 129 9.10 -10.99 11.46
N VAL A 130 8.46 -11.21 10.31
CA VAL A 130 9.17 -11.45 9.05
C VAL A 130 9.85 -10.17 8.54
N ILE A 131 9.14 -9.04 8.53
CA ILE A 131 9.74 -7.76 8.11
C ILE A 131 10.90 -7.38 9.02
N TRP A 132 10.81 -7.63 10.33
CA TRP A 132 11.90 -7.38 11.26
C TRP A 132 13.13 -8.23 10.96
N ASN A 133 12.95 -9.53 10.69
CA ASN A 133 14.07 -10.41 10.33
C ASN A 133 14.75 -9.95 9.04
N ASN A 134 13.96 -9.62 8.01
CA ASN A 134 14.48 -9.12 6.74
C ASN A 134 15.22 -7.77 6.90
N TYR A 135 14.66 -6.89 7.74
CA TYR A 135 15.29 -5.62 8.07
C TYR A 135 16.62 -5.81 8.82
N MET A 136 16.72 -6.80 9.72
CA MET A 136 17.98 -7.14 10.40
C MET A 136 19.06 -7.65 9.45
N VAL A 137 18.69 -8.41 8.41
CA VAL A 137 19.63 -8.82 7.35
C VAL A 137 20.23 -7.59 6.67
N MET A 138 19.39 -6.65 6.23
CA MET A 138 19.87 -5.40 5.60
C MET A 138 20.69 -4.55 6.58
N ARG A 139 20.28 -4.46 7.84
CA ARG A 139 20.97 -3.66 8.86
C ARG A 139 22.35 -4.20 9.22
N ALA A 140 22.60 -5.50 9.05
CA ALA A 140 23.92 -6.09 9.32
C ALA A 140 25.02 -5.44 8.46
N ASP A 141 24.70 -5.15 7.19
CA ASP A 141 25.64 -4.55 6.23
C ASP A 141 25.45 -3.04 6.08
N HIS A 142 24.29 -2.50 6.47
CA HIS A 142 23.89 -1.11 6.22
C HIS A 142 23.36 -0.40 7.48
N LYS A 143 24.03 -0.58 8.62
CA LYS A 143 23.56 -0.14 9.95
C LYS A 143 23.13 1.33 10.03
N GLU A 144 23.89 2.24 9.42
CA GLU A 144 23.62 3.69 9.46
C GLU A 144 22.45 4.12 8.57
N GLU A 145 22.06 3.26 7.62
CA GLU A 145 21.04 3.55 6.61
C GLU A 145 19.72 2.81 6.89
N TYR A 146 19.79 1.72 7.65
CA TYR A 146 18.69 0.96 8.23
C TYR A 146 18.63 1.19 9.75
N ASN A 147 18.27 2.42 10.12
CA ASN A 147 18.06 2.89 11.48
C ASN A 147 16.64 3.44 11.74
N PHE A 148 15.68 3.12 10.86
CA PHE A 148 14.33 3.66 10.83
C PHE A 148 13.24 2.70 11.37
N MET A 149 13.60 1.50 11.84
CA MET A 149 12.69 0.65 12.63
C MET A 149 13.14 0.60 14.09
N PRO A 150 12.20 0.69 15.06
CA PRO A 150 12.53 0.53 16.46
C PRO A 150 13.11 -0.86 16.74
N GLU A 151 14.09 -0.91 17.63
CA GLU A 151 14.68 -2.15 18.15
C GLU A 151 13.58 -3.13 18.56
N THR A 152 13.62 -4.37 18.05
CA THR A 152 12.53 -5.32 18.20
C THR A 152 13.06 -6.73 18.48
N TYR A 153 12.28 -7.51 19.23
CA TYR A 153 12.54 -8.90 19.56
C TYR A 153 11.30 -9.74 19.25
N VAL A 154 11.50 -10.88 18.59
CA VAL A 154 10.45 -11.83 18.18
C VAL A 154 10.31 -12.92 19.24
N PHE A 155 9.20 -12.93 19.96
CA PHE A 155 8.92 -13.88 21.03
C PHE A 155 8.11 -15.09 20.52
N PRO A 156 8.36 -16.30 21.08
CA PRO A 156 9.25 -16.58 22.21
C PRO A 156 10.74 -16.76 21.82
N ARG A 157 11.06 -16.80 20.52
CA ARG A 157 12.40 -17.16 20.00
C ARG A 157 13.54 -16.31 20.56
N GLU A 158 13.32 -15.00 20.70
CA GLU A 158 14.34 -14.03 21.12
C GLU A 158 14.14 -13.57 22.58
N TYR A 159 13.37 -14.31 23.39
CA TYR A 159 13.12 -13.97 24.78
C TYR A 159 14.41 -13.87 25.61
N ASN A 160 15.26 -14.89 25.54
CA ASN A 160 16.53 -14.91 26.29
C ASN A 160 17.48 -13.82 25.80
N LYS A 161 17.46 -13.50 24.50
CA LYS A 161 18.23 -12.39 23.94
C LYS A 161 17.77 -11.05 24.50
N PHE A 162 16.46 -10.81 24.56
CA PHE A 162 15.88 -9.62 25.20
C PHE A 162 16.28 -9.49 26.68
N LEU A 163 16.24 -10.59 27.43
CA LEU A 163 16.65 -10.57 28.85
C LEU A 163 18.15 -10.28 29.02
N ALA A 164 19.00 -10.76 28.11
CA ALA A 164 20.44 -10.55 28.15
C ALA A 164 20.83 -9.13 27.73
N GLU A 165 20.17 -8.57 26.72
CA GLU A 165 20.51 -7.24 26.15
C GLU A 165 19.81 -6.09 26.89
N VAL A 166 18.67 -6.34 27.54
CA VAL A 166 17.87 -5.31 28.21
C VAL A 166 17.77 -5.58 29.73
N PRO A 167 18.53 -4.85 30.57
CA PRO A 167 18.58 -5.04 32.02
C PRO A 167 17.22 -4.97 32.71
N ALA A 168 17.03 -5.78 33.76
CA ALA A 168 15.75 -5.92 34.45
C ALA A 168 15.31 -4.68 35.24
N ASP A 169 16.25 -3.80 35.57
CA ASP A 169 16.04 -2.53 36.25
C ASP A 169 15.90 -1.34 35.29
N SER A 170 16.02 -1.57 33.97
CA SER A 170 15.89 -0.54 32.95
C SER A 170 14.51 0.13 32.98
N GLU A 171 14.48 1.46 33.02
CA GLU A 171 13.25 2.26 32.89
C GLU A 171 12.77 2.40 31.44
N SER A 172 13.42 1.72 30.48
CA SER A 172 13.05 1.77 29.06
C SER A 172 11.62 1.29 28.82
N LEU A 173 10.93 1.97 27.91
CA LEU A 173 9.58 1.65 27.48
C LEU A 173 9.58 0.76 26.25
N TRP A 174 8.70 -0.23 26.27
CA TRP A 174 8.53 -1.23 25.23
C TRP A 174 7.04 -1.38 24.91
N ILE A 175 6.75 -1.82 23.69
CA ILE A 175 5.40 -2.09 23.22
C ILE A 175 5.32 -3.53 22.73
N SER A 176 4.37 -4.27 23.30
CA SER A 176 4.06 -5.64 22.90
C SER A 176 3.00 -5.63 21.81
N LYS A 177 3.24 -6.36 20.72
CA LYS A 177 2.32 -6.44 19.58
C LYS A 177 2.19 -7.89 19.13
N PRO A 178 1.00 -8.50 19.22
CA PRO A 178 0.80 -9.85 18.70
C PRO A 178 1.03 -9.89 17.17
N ILE A 179 1.69 -10.93 16.68
CA ILE A 179 2.11 -11.02 15.26
C ILE A 179 0.90 -11.07 14.32
N ASN A 180 -0.12 -11.85 14.69
CA ASN A 180 -1.29 -12.13 13.85
C ASN A 180 -2.51 -11.24 14.14
N LEU A 181 -2.39 -10.26 15.04
CA LEU A 181 -3.46 -9.32 15.33
C LEU A 181 -3.21 -7.96 14.68
N SER A 182 -4.32 -7.24 14.48
CA SER A 182 -4.38 -5.90 13.90
C SER A 182 -5.41 -5.06 14.66
N ARG A 183 -5.47 -3.75 14.32
CA ARG A 183 -6.42 -2.77 14.87
C ARG A 183 -6.20 -2.41 16.35
N GLY A 184 -4.97 -2.51 16.83
CA GLY A 184 -4.63 -2.20 18.23
C GLY A 184 -4.94 -3.30 19.24
N ARG A 185 -5.47 -4.46 18.80
CA ARG A 185 -5.89 -5.54 19.71
C ARG A 185 -4.67 -6.25 20.32
N GLY A 186 -4.70 -6.41 21.64
CA GLY A 186 -3.63 -7.06 22.41
C GLY A 186 -2.34 -6.24 22.53
N ILE A 187 -2.34 -4.99 22.03
CA ILE A 187 -1.19 -4.10 22.14
C ILE A 187 -1.19 -3.45 23.52
N HIS A 188 -0.04 -3.49 24.18
CA HIS A 188 0.16 -2.81 25.46
C HIS A 188 1.57 -2.25 25.54
N VAL A 189 1.70 -1.08 26.18
CA VAL A 189 2.99 -0.46 26.49
C VAL A 189 3.36 -0.84 27.91
N PHE A 190 4.64 -1.14 28.14
CA PHE A 190 5.15 -1.51 29.45
C PHE A 190 6.57 -0.98 29.66
N LYS A 191 6.95 -0.82 30.93
CA LYS A 191 8.35 -0.59 31.31
C LYS A 191 9.07 -1.91 31.44
N ARG A 192 10.33 -1.96 31.04
CA ARG A 192 11.17 -3.15 31.27
C ARG A 192 11.29 -3.49 32.76
N LYS A 193 11.46 -2.47 33.60
CA LYS A 193 11.45 -2.63 35.06
C LYS A 193 10.09 -3.08 35.56
N GLY A 194 10.10 -4.19 36.30
CA GLY A 194 8.88 -4.82 36.80
C GLY A 194 8.14 -5.65 35.76
N TYR A 195 8.64 -5.74 34.52
CA TYR A 195 8.07 -6.63 33.51
C TYR A 195 8.25 -8.10 33.91
N LYS A 196 7.14 -8.81 34.04
CA LYS A 196 7.09 -10.27 34.15
C LYS A 196 6.52 -10.81 32.85
N ALA A 197 7.21 -11.77 32.23
CA ALA A 197 6.80 -12.30 30.94
C ALA A 197 5.51 -13.12 31.09
N GLU A 198 4.39 -12.55 30.69
CA GLU A 198 3.10 -13.22 30.50
C GLU A 198 2.66 -13.02 29.04
N ILE A 199 3.46 -13.53 28.10
CA ILE A 199 3.14 -13.43 26.67
C ILE A 199 2.41 -14.69 26.24
N ASP A 200 1.13 -14.52 25.93
CA ASP A 200 0.31 -15.56 25.31
C ASP A 200 0.49 -15.53 23.78
N GLY A 201 1.28 -16.47 23.27
CA GLY A 201 1.47 -16.70 21.85
C GLY A 201 2.48 -15.78 21.12
N PRO A 202 2.64 -15.96 19.80
CA PRO A 202 3.67 -15.28 19.01
C PRO A 202 3.50 -13.76 18.97
N THR A 203 4.53 -13.04 19.42
CA THR A 203 4.47 -11.59 19.69
C THR A 203 5.79 -10.92 19.33
N VAL A 204 5.75 -9.66 18.91
CA VAL A 204 6.96 -8.82 18.83
C VAL A 204 6.97 -7.80 19.97
N ILE A 205 8.12 -7.69 20.63
CA ILE A 205 8.41 -6.67 21.64
C ILE A 205 9.30 -5.63 20.98
N SER A 206 8.77 -4.44 20.73
CA SER A 206 9.50 -3.34 20.10
C SER A 206 9.77 -2.22 21.10
N LYS A 207 10.93 -1.57 21.01
CA LYS A 207 11.24 -0.36 21.77
C LYS A 207 10.21 0.70 21.44
N TYR A 208 9.66 1.32 22.47
CA TYR A 208 8.62 2.32 22.30
C TYR A 208 9.26 3.68 21.97
N VAL A 209 8.75 4.35 20.93
CA VAL A 209 9.16 5.73 20.59
C VAL A 209 8.45 6.69 21.55
N ASP A 210 9.14 7.09 22.61
CA ASP A 210 8.63 7.88 23.73
C ASP A 210 8.77 9.40 23.57
N ASN A 211 9.43 9.83 22.50
CA ASN A 211 9.58 11.22 22.09
C ASN A 211 8.92 11.50 20.71
N PRO A 212 7.62 11.18 20.51
CA PRO A 212 6.97 11.45 19.23
C PRO A 212 6.84 12.95 18.95
N TYR A 213 6.90 13.35 17.69
CA TYR A 213 6.45 14.68 17.27
C TYR A 213 4.95 14.82 17.55
N LEU A 214 4.55 15.96 18.10
CA LEU A 214 3.18 16.21 18.53
C LEU A 214 2.60 17.38 17.73
N ILE A 215 1.34 17.25 17.33
CA ILE A 215 0.54 18.38 16.86
C ILE A 215 -0.50 18.65 17.92
N ASN A 216 -0.57 19.90 18.38
CA ASN A 216 -1.46 20.33 19.45
C ASN A 216 -1.36 19.48 20.73
N GLY A 217 -0.21 18.84 20.99
CA GLY A 217 0.02 17.96 22.14
C GLY A 217 -0.53 16.54 22.00
N PHE A 218 -1.00 16.13 20.82
CA PHE A 218 -1.47 14.78 20.53
C PHE A 218 -0.44 14.01 19.72
N LYS A 219 -0.29 12.71 20.05
CA LYS A 219 0.51 11.78 19.27
C LYS A 219 -0.25 11.45 17.99
N PHE A 220 0.45 11.30 16.87
CA PHE A 220 -0.17 10.84 15.63
C PHE A 220 0.75 9.95 14.84
N ASP A 221 0.17 9.11 14.00
CA ASP A 221 0.89 8.41 12.95
C ASP A 221 0.36 8.83 11.57
N MET A 222 1.17 8.59 10.55
CA MET A 222 0.83 8.83 9.15
C MET A 222 0.55 7.49 8.45
N ARG A 223 -0.68 7.34 7.96
CA ARG A 223 -1.05 6.30 7.00
C ARG A 223 -0.74 6.79 5.59
N ILE A 224 0.26 6.19 4.96
CA ILE A 224 0.71 6.49 3.59
C ILE A 224 0.33 5.32 2.68
N TYR A 225 -0.26 5.63 1.51
CA TYR A 225 -0.61 4.63 0.51
C TYR A 225 0.53 4.50 -0.50
N VAL A 226 1.05 3.29 -0.64
CA VAL A 226 2.17 2.96 -1.54
C VAL A 226 1.72 1.88 -2.51
N VAL A 227 2.05 2.01 -3.78
CA VAL A 227 1.68 1.03 -4.81
C VAL A 227 2.93 0.49 -5.49
N LEU A 228 3.01 -0.84 -5.55
CA LEU A 228 4.01 -1.60 -6.30
C LEU A 228 3.34 -2.11 -7.59
N THR A 229 3.65 -1.47 -8.72
CA THR A 229 3.10 -1.83 -10.04
C THR A 229 3.96 -2.84 -10.79
N SER A 230 5.24 -2.93 -10.45
CA SER A 230 6.19 -3.87 -11.06
C SER A 230 7.32 -4.17 -10.09
N ILE A 231 7.73 -5.45 -10.01
CA ILE A 231 8.89 -5.88 -9.21
C ILE A 231 10.19 -5.92 -10.05
N ASN A 232 10.09 -6.09 -11.37
CA ASN A 232 11.26 -6.17 -12.26
C ASN A 232 10.93 -5.58 -13.66
N PRO A 233 11.35 -4.33 -13.96
CA PRO A 233 12.03 -3.41 -13.05
C PRO A 233 11.14 -3.01 -11.88
N LEU A 234 11.72 -2.71 -10.72
CA LEU A 234 11.00 -2.24 -9.55
C LEU A 234 10.33 -0.89 -9.89
N ARG A 235 9.03 -0.73 -9.63
CA ARG A 235 8.28 0.52 -9.79
C ARG A 235 7.39 0.77 -8.59
N LEU A 236 7.69 1.86 -7.87
CA LEU A 236 7.04 2.24 -6.62
C LEU A 236 6.48 3.66 -6.71
N TYR A 237 5.25 3.81 -6.23
CA TYR A 237 4.55 5.08 -6.21
C TYR A 237 3.96 5.35 -4.83
N VAL A 238 4.02 6.61 -4.40
CA VAL A 238 3.39 7.10 -3.16
C VAL A 238 2.24 8.00 -3.55
N TYR A 239 1.08 7.80 -2.91
CA TYR A 239 -0.04 8.70 -3.09
C TYR A 239 0.24 10.02 -2.35
N ASN A 240 0.03 11.16 -3.01
CA ASN A 240 0.30 12.49 -2.44
C ASN A 240 -0.53 12.78 -1.17
N GLN A 241 -1.63 12.05 -0.98
CA GLN A 241 -2.49 12.11 0.20
C GLN A 241 -2.40 10.85 1.05
N GLY A 242 -2.78 11.01 2.30
CA GLY A 242 -2.92 9.91 3.26
C GLY A 242 -3.76 10.38 4.45
N LEU A 243 -3.63 9.68 5.58
CA LEU A 243 -4.32 10.06 6.82
C LEU A 243 -3.32 10.28 7.96
N GLY A 244 -3.37 11.45 8.59
CA GLY A 244 -2.84 11.65 9.93
C GLY A 244 -3.86 11.14 10.95
N ARG A 245 -3.49 10.16 11.78
CA ARG A 245 -4.38 9.53 12.76
C ARG A 245 -3.92 9.92 14.16
N PHE A 246 -4.76 10.65 14.88
CA PHE A 246 -4.40 11.23 16.18
C PHE A 246 -4.87 10.36 17.34
N SER A 247 -4.09 10.38 18.42
CA SER A 247 -4.54 9.99 19.76
C SER A 247 -5.65 10.93 20.23
N THR A 248 -6.54 10.44 21.09
CA THR A 248 -7.67 11.24 21.63
C THR A 248 -7.37 11.83 23.00
N GLU A 249 -6.29 11.39 23.63
CA GLU A 249 -5.72 11.99 24.83
C GLU A 249 -4.35 12.60 24.52
N ARG A 250 -4.03 13.68 25.22
CA ARG A 250 -2.77 14.40 25.07
C ARG A 250 -1.59 13.54 25.50
N TRP A 251 -0.52 13.60 24.74
CA TRP A 251 0.75 12.99 25.10
C TRP A 251 1.31 13.65 26.36
N ARG A 252 1.77 12.84 27.31
CA ARG A 252 2.53 13.27 28.47
C ARG A 252 3.70 12.33 28.66
N ARG A 253 4.85 12.89 29.05
CA ARG A 253 6.00 12.07 29.41
C ARG A 253 5.67 11.24 30.66
N TYR A 254 6.31 10.08 30.72
CA TYR A 254 5.94 9.00 31.62
C TYR A 254 6.37 9.23 33.07
N ASP A 255 7.52 9.87 33.25
CA ASP A 255 8.02 10.39 34.51
C ASP A 255 7.01 11.33 35.19
N ALA A 256 6.25 12.09 34.41
CA ALA A 256 5.22 13.00 34.89
C ALA A 256 3.82 12.36 35.02
N ASN A 257 3.60 11.14 34.51
CA ASN A 257 2.30 10.45 34.60
C ASN A 257 2.42 8.90 34.57
N PRO A 258 2.77 8.26 35.70
CA PRO A 258 2.96 6.81 35.77
C PRO A 258 1.70 5.98 35.53
N GLU A 259 0.50 6.54 35.68
CA GLU A 259 -0.77 5.87 35.38
C GLU A 259 -1.08 5.85 33.87
N GLY A 260 -0.35 6.66 33.08
CA GLY A 260 -0.57 6.85 31.65
C GLY A 260 -0.35 5.62 30.76
N ILE A 261 0.49 4.64 31.12
CA ILE A 261 0.87 3.48 30.24
C ILE A 261 -0.36 2.75 29.79
N ASN A 262 -1.26 2.55 30.74
CA ASN A 262 -2.43 1.72 30.56
C ASN A 262 -3.50 2.45 29.75
N ASN A 263 -3.34 3.75 29.50
CA ASN A 263 -4.24 4.53 28.69
C ASN A 263 -3.89 4.43 27.20
N ASN A 264 -4.50 3.46 26.54
CA ASN A 264 -4.35 3.23 25.10
C ASN A 264 -4.75 4.45 24.24
N PHE A 265 -5.59 5.36 24.72
CA PHE A 265 -5.99 6.58 24.00
C PHE A 265 -4.87 7.65 23.93
N ILE A 266 -3.78 7.47 24.68
CA ILE A 266 -2.55 8.26 24.59
C ILE A 266 -1.56 7.59 23.63
N HIS A 267 -1.38 6.28 23.79
CA HIS A 267 -0.28 5.53 23.16
C HIS A 267 -0.59 5.00 21.77
N LEU A 268 -1.85 4.65 21.51
CA LEU A 268 -2.30 4.08 20.24
C LEU A 268 -3.05 5.12 19.43
N THR A 269 -2.70 5.24 18.16
CA THR A 269 -3.26 6.18 17.19
C THR A 269 -4.26 5.49 16.25
N ASN A 270 -4.44 4.17 16.38
CA ASN A 270 -5.37 3.42 15.56
C ASN A 270 -6.79 3.96 15.71
N TYR A 271 -7.45 4.21 14.58
CA TYR A 271 -8.84 4.66 14.53
C TYR A 271 -9.79 3.73 15.30
N SER A 272 -9.59 2.42 15.23
CA SER A 272 -10.42 1.41 15.92
C SER A 272 -10.38 1.51 17.45
N VAL A 273 -9.30 2.04 18.01
CA VAL A 273 -9.18 2.30 19.44
C VAL A 273 -9.81 3.64 19.75
N ASN A 274 -9.34 4.70 19.09
CA ASN A 274 -9.72 6.07 19.42
C ASN A 274 -11.18 6.41 19.15
N LYS A 275 -11.84 5.77 18.18
CA LYS A 275 -13.26 6.00 17.88
C LYS A 275 -14.21 5.62 19.04
N GLU A 276 -13.73 4.82 20.00
CA GLU A 276 -14.46 4.40 21.19
C GLU A 276 -14.29 5.40 22.35
N ASN A 277 -13.38 6.38 22.22
CA ASN A 277 -13.25 7.46 23.20
C ASN A 277 -14.31 8.54 22.96
N GLU A 278 -14.94 9.02 24.02
CA GLU A 278 -15.91 10.12 23.99
C GLU A 278 -15.31 11.43 23.44
N LYS A 279 -13.99 11.61 23.59
CA LYS A 279 -13.25 12.78 23.06
C LYS A 279 -12.92 12.68 21.56
N PHE A 280 -13.35 11.62 20.87
CA PHE A 280 -13.09 11.46 19.44
C PHE A 280 -13.90 12.46 18.62
N VAL A 281 -13.19 13.37 17.95
CA VAL A 281 -13.82 14.37 17.07
C VAL A 281 -13.79 13.86 15.63
N ARG A 282 -14.98 13.59 15.08
CA ARG A 282 -15.16 13.22 13.67
C ARG A 282 -14.91 14.43 12.78
N SER A 283 -14.25 14.20 11.66
CA SER A 283 -14.10 15.20 10.61
C SER A 283 -15.33 15.19 9.72
N ASP A 284 -16.08 16.29 9.75
CA ASP A 284 -17.20 16.55 8.85
C ASP A 284 -16.73 17.46 7.70
N LEU A 285 -17.33 17.33 6.52
CA LEU A 285 -16.90 18.11 5.34
C LEU A 285 -17.34 19.57 5.36
N ALA A 286 -18.30 19.93 6.22
CA ALA A 286 -19.01 21.21 6.08
C ALA A 286 -18.33 22.36 6.84
N GLU A 287 -17.74 22.13 8.01
CA GLU A 287 -17.15 23.23 8.79
C GLU A 287 -15.91 22.76 9.55
N ARG A 288 -14.77 23.34 9.18
CA ARG A 288 -13.44 23.16 9.77
C ARG A 288 -12.85 21.76 9.52
N SER A 289 -11.91 21.70 8.58
CA SER A 289 -10.66 20.95 8.71
C SER A 289 -9.88 21.46 9.94
N GLY A 290 -10.54 21.37 11.10
CA GLY A 290 -10.28 22.11 12.31
C GLY A 290 -9.20 21.45 13.11
N GLU A 291 -8.43 22.28 13.78
CA GLU A 291 -7.30 21.91 14.62
C GLU A 291 -7.64 20.90 15.74
N ASP A 292 -8.92 20.55 15.88
CA ASP A 292 -9.50 19.65 16.89
C ASP A 292 -9.91 18.27 16.34
N ALA A 293 -9.91 18.03 15.02
CA ALA A 293 -10.34 16.74 14.46
C ALA A 293 -9.33 15.61 14.73
N SER A 294 -9.78 14.40 15.06
CA SER A 294 -8.89 13.26 15.38
C SER A 294 -8.34 12.52 14.14
N LYS A 295 -8.68 12.99 12.93
CA LYS A 295 -8.22 12.44 11.65
C LYS A 295 -8.06 13.55 10.63
N TRP A 296 -6.85 13.73 10.09
CA TRP A 296 -6.55 14.77 9.08
C TRP A 296 -6.08 14.15 7.78
N LEU A 297 -6.24 14.88 6.67
CA LEU A 297 -5.50 14.58 5.45
C LEU A 297 -4.02 14.89 5.67
N LEU A 298 -3.12 14.11 5.07
CA LEU A 298 -1.68 14.38 5.20
C LEU A 298 -1.28 15.74 4.64
N THR A 299 -1.98 16.28 3.62
CA THR A 299 -1.70 17.66 3.21
C THR A 299 -1.99 18.69 4.27
N ASP A 300 -2.97 18.46 5.15
CA ASP A 300 -3.31 19.40 6.21
C ASP A 300 -2.31 19.28 7.36
N VAL A 301 -1.85 18.06 7.66
CA VAL A 301 -0.70 17.81 8.54
C VAL A 301 0.54 18.55 8.02
N HIS A 302 0.90 18.35 6.75
CA HIS A 302 2.03 19.01 6.12
C HIS A 302 1.90 20.54 6.12
N LYS A 303 0.72 21.10 5.81
CA LYS A 303 0.47 22.55 5.89
C LYS A 303 0.67 23.07 7.31
N HIS A 304 0.21 22.34 8.33
CA HIS A 304 0.42 22.70 9.72
C HIS A 304 1.91 22.70 10.08
N MET A 305 2.65 21.66 9.69
CA MET A 305 4.09 21.56 9.93
C MET A 305 4.88 22.67 9.21
N ALA A 306 4.54 22.98 7.95
CA ALA A 306 5.15 24.07 7.20
C ALA A 306 4.94 25.43 7.87
N LYS A 307 3.74 25.68 8.42
CA LYS A 307 3.46 26.90 9.22
C LYS A 307 4.33 27.01 10.48
N LYS A 308 4.86 25.89 10.98
CA LYS A 308 5.81 25.84 12.11
C LYS A 308 7.29 25.91 11.67
N GLY A 309 7.55 26.16 10.38
CA GLY A 309 8.91 26.30 9.83
C GLY A 309 9.58 24.97 9.46
N ILE A 310 8.84 23.85 9.43
CA ILE A 310 9.40 22.56 9.05
C ILE A 310 9.51 22.45 7.52
N ASN A 311 10.66 21.99 7.03
CA ASN A 311 10.86 21.65 5.63
C ASN A 311 10.14 20.34 5.28
N VAL A 312 8.90 20.46 4.79
CA VAL A 312 8.06 19.31 4.46
C VAL A 312 8.60 18.50 3.29
N ASP A 313 9.26 19.13 2.32
CA ASP A 313 9.74 18.41 1.14
C ASP A 313 10.92 17.50 1.48
N GLU A 314 11.83 17.95 2.36
CA GLU A 314 12.89 17.11 2.92
C GLU A 314 12.32 15.96 3.77
N LEU A 315 11.30 16.23 4.58
CA LEU A 315 10.60 15.19 5.34
C LEU A 315 9.98 14.12 4.42
N LYS A 316 9.32 14.53 3.34
CA LYS A 316 8.76 13.60 2.34
C LYS A 316 9.85 12.76 1.68
N GLU A 317 10.99 13.35 1.35
CA GLU A 317 12.12 12.59 0.78
C GLU A 317 12.69 11.58 1.78
N SER A 318 12.80 11.93 3.05
CA SER A 318 13.19 10.99 4.12
C SER A 318 12.20 9.82 4.27
N ILE A 319 10.89 10.11 4.18
CA ILE A 319 9.84 9.08 4.19
C ILE A 319 9.88 8.22 2.93
N ASN A 320 10.10 8.81 1.75
CA ASN A 320 10.25 8.07 0.49
C ASN A 320 11.45 7.11 0.56
N ASP A 321 12.58 7.56 1.10
CA ASP A 321 13.77 6.74 1.33
C ASP A 321 13.49 5.55 2.24
N LEU A 322 12.80 5.79 3.37
CA LEU A 322 12.33 4.75 4.28
C LEU A 322 11.44 3.73 3.55
N ILE A 323 10.48 4.19 2.75
CA ILE A 323 9.56 3.31 2.01
C ILE A 323 10.33 2.43 1.02
N ILE A 324 11.23 3.01 0.22
CA ILE A 324 12.02 2.27 -0.78
C ILE A 324 12.86 1.21 -0.08
N LYS A 325 13.65 1.59 0.94
CA LYS A 325 14.49 0.65 1.70
C LYS A 325 13.67 -0.44 2.36
N THR A 326 12.48 -0.12 2.87
CA THR A 326 11.57 -1.11 3.44
C THR A 326 11.16 -2.15 2.39
N ILE A 327 10.75 -1.74 1.19
CA ILE A 327 10.41 -2.68 0.11
C ILE A 327 11.62 -3.53 -0.28
N LEU A 328 12.82 -2.94 -0.32
CA LEU A 328 14.05 -3.64 -0.68
C LEU A 328 14.40 -4.78 0.29
N THR A 329 14.02 -4.71 1.57
CA THR A 329 14.17 -5.83 2.51
C THR A 329 13.47 -7.13 2.05
N ALA A 330 12.48 -7.03 1.16
CA ALA A 330 11.70 -8.18 0.68
C ALA A 330 11.72 -8.35 -0.83
N GLU A 331 12.40 -7.47 -1.57
CA GLU A 331 12.36 -7.42 -3.03
C GLU A 331 12.78 -8.77 -3.64
N ALA A 332 13.86 -9.37 -3.15
CA ALA A 332 14.36 -10.64 -3.67
C ALA A 332 13.34 -11.78 -3.49
N HIS A 333 12.70 -11.85 -2.32
CA HIS A 333 11.65 -12.84 -2.05
C HIS A 333 10.45 -12.69 -2.97
N ILE A 334 10.00 -11.44 -3.20
CA ILE A 334 8.86 -11.12 -4.06
C ILE A 334 9.23 -11.41 -5.52
N ASN A 335 10.43 -11.02 -5.96
CA ASN A 335 10.92 -11.24 -7.32
C ASN A 335 11.03 -12.74 -7.66
N ILE A 336 11.57 -13.56 -6.74
CA ILE A 336 11.59 -15.02 -6.91
C ILE A 336 10.17 -15.58 -7.01
N GLY A 337 9.26 -15.13 -6.14
CA GLY A 337 7.85 -15.54 -6.20
C GLY A 337 7.18 -15.15 -7.51
N ALA A 338 7.48 -13.97 -8.02
CA ALA A 338 6.99 -13.46 -9.30
C ALA A 338 7.48 -14.32 -10.47
N GLN A 339 8.78 -14.61 -10.54
CA GLN A 339 9.37 -15.43 -11.60
C GLN A 339 8.78 -16.86 -11.61
N MET A 340 8.53 -17.43 -10.44
CA MET A 340 7.99 -18.78 -10.33
C MET A 340 6.50 -18.88 -10.68
N LEU A 341 5.69 -17.87 -10.33
CA LEU A 341 4.24 -18.01 -10.29
C LEU A 341 3.48 -17.11 -11.26
N ILE A 342 4.04 -15.96 -11.64
CA ILE A 342 3.33 -14.97 -12.44
C ILE A 342 3.56 -15.27 -13.93
N PRO A 343 2.49 -15.52 -14.71
CA PRO A 343 2.62 -15.83 -16.12
C PRO A 343 2.89 -14.59 -16.99
N TYR A 344 2.46 -13.39 -16.56
CA TYR A 344 2.65 -12.14 -17.30
C TYR A 344 2.99 -10.96 -16.38
N ARG A 345 3.97 -10.14 -16.79
CA ARG A 345 4.53 -9.01 -16.01
C ARG A 345 3.50 -8.04 -15.40
N ARG A 346 2.39 -7.75 -16.11
CA ARG A 346 1.36 -6.81 -15.65
C ARG A 346 0.30 -7.46 -14.76
N ASN A 347 0.37 -8.77 -14.50
CA ASN A 347 -0.73 -9.44 -13.80
C ASN A 347 -0.89 -8.98 -12.36
N CYS A 348 0.19 -8.62 -11.68
CA CYS A 348 0.13 -8.26 -10.26
C CYS A 348 0.39 -6.77 -10.08
N PHE A 349 -0.31 -6.19 -9.13
CA PHE A 349 0.02 -4.91 -8.49
C PHE A 349 -0.31 -5.08 -7.02
N GLU A 350 0.19 -4.21 -6.16
CA GLU A 350 -0.11 -4.30 -4.72
C GLU A 350 -0.18 -2.92 -4.13
N MET A 351 -1.14 -2.72 -3.24
CA MET A 351 -1.29 -1.49 -2.47
C MET A 351 -1.00 -1.80 -1.01
N PHE A 352 -0.02 -1.08 -0.47
CA PHE A 352 0.37 -1.13 0.93
C PHE A 352 -0.14 0.10 1.67
N GLY A 353 -0.45 -0.08 2.96
CA GLY A 353 -0.62 1.03 3.90
C GLY A 353 0.55 1.08 4.86
N PHE A 354 1.46 2.03 4.65
CA PHE A 354 2.60 2.27 5.54
C PHE A 354 2.14 3.10 6.74
N ASP A 355 2.52 2.67 7.94
CA ASP A 355 2.29 3.39 9.19
C ASP A 355 3.62 3.96 9.65
N VAL A 356 3.76 5.28 9.53
CA VAL A 356 5.00 6.01 9.86
C VAL A 356 4.74 6.95 11.04
N LEU A 357 5.61 6.91 12.04
CA LEU A 357 5.61 7.82 13.18
C LEU A 357 6.81 8.77 13.07
N LEU A 358 6.64 10.05 13.40
CA LEU A 358 7.76 10.98 13.50
C LEU A 358 8.18 11.13 14.96
N ASP A 359 9.47 11.15 15.23
CA ASP A 359 10.00 11.59 16.53
C ASP A 359 10.12 13.12 16.61
N GLU A 360 10.44 13.65 17.78
CA GLU A 360 10.58 15.10 18.04
C GLU A 360 11.65 15.78 17.17
N LYS A 361 12.59 15.01 16.61
CA LYS A 361 13.62 15.47 15.67
C LYS A 361 13.21 15.30 14.22
N LEU A 362 11.96 14.90 13.98
CA LEU A 362 11.35 14.64 12.67
C LEU A 362 11.95 13.45 11.92
N ASN A 363 12.65 12.53 12.62
CA ASN A 363 13.07 11.28 11.98
C ASN A 363 11.84 10.37 11.79
N PRO A 364 11.65 9.78 10.60
CA PRO A 364 10.57 8.86 10.37
C PRO A 364 10.90 7.45 10.86
N TRP A 365 9.96 6.86 11.60
CA TRP A 365 10.01 5.51 12.14
C TRP A 365 8.92 4.65 11.49
N LEU A 366 9.31 3.54 10.88
CA LEU A 366 8.38 2.55 10.36
C LEU A 366 7.77 1.75 11.51
N MET A 367 6.44 1.80 11.62
CA MET A 367 5.71 1.11 12.67
C MET A 367 5.12 -0.22 12.22
N GLU A 368 4.55 -0.26 11.01
CA GLU A 368 4.07 -1.46 10.32
C GLU A 368 3.78 -1.19 8.84
N VAL A 369 3.76 -2.26 8.04
CA VAL A 369 3.25 -2.24 6.66
C VAL A 369 2.00 -3.10 6.60
N ASN A 370 0.87 -2.50 6.23
CA ASN A 370 -0.40 -3.19 6.12
C ASN A 370 -0.64 -3.69 4.69
N LEU A 371 -0.83 -5.01 4.54
CA LEU A 371 -1.36 -5.60 3.31
C LEU A 371 -2.82 -5.17 3.13
N SER A 372 -3.21 -4.73 1.93
CA SER A 372 -4.60 -4.37 1.62
C SER A 372 -5.25 -3.48 2.71
N PRO A 373 -4.72 -2.25 2.94
CA PRO A 373 -5.17 -1.38 4.02
C PRO A 373 -6.68 -1.16 4.02
N SER A 374 -7.27 -0.96 5.20
CA SER A 374 -8.72 -0.86 5.36
C SER A 374 -9.34 0.21 4.45
N MET A 375 -10.17 -0.25 3.52
CA MET A 375 -10.98 0.59 2.63
C MET A 375 -12.39 0.87 3.18
N SER A 376 -12.58 0.78 4.50
CA SER A 376 -13.83 1.20 5.16
C SER A 376 -13.91 2.73 5.21
N CYS A 377 -15.08 3.30 4.91
CA CYS A 377 -15.29 4.74 4.88
C CYS A 377 -16.25 5.14 5.99
N ASP A 378 -15.73 5.43 7.18
CA ASP A 378 -16.57 5.78 8.32
C ASP A 378 -16.89 7.28 8.39
N ALA A 379 -16.06 8.12 7.74
CA ALA A 379 -16.27 9.55 7.55
C ALA A 379 -16.15 9.96 6.07
N PRO A 380 -16.72 11.11 5.66
CA PRO A 380 -16.67 11.53 4.26
C PRO A 380 -15.25 11.79 3.73
N ILE A 381 -14.32 12.24 4.60
CA ILE A 381 -12.88 12.33 4.30
C ILE A 381 -12.27 10.98 3.88
N ASP A 382 -12.68 9.87 4.52
CA ASP A 382 -12.23 8.53 4.13
C ASP A 382 -12.78 8.16 2.76
N LEU A 383 -14.05 8.47 2.48
CA LEU A 383 -14.67 8.15 1.20
C LEU A 383 -13.98 8.88 0.06
N ASN A 384 -13.81 10.20 0.18
CA ASN A 384 -13.18 11.01 -0.86
C ASN A 384 -11.76 10.51 -1.15
N LEU A 385 -10.92 10.41 -0.11
CA LEU A 385 -9.54 9.94 -0.26
C LEU A 385 -9.45 8.54 -0.85
N LYS A 386 -10.16 7.56 -0.28
CA LYS A 386 -10.00 6.15 -0.67
C LYS A 386 -10.59 5.85 -2.03
N SER A 387 -11.65 6.58 -2.42
CA SER A 387 -12.22 6.45 -3.77
C SER A 387 -11.23 6.92 -4.83
N MET A 388 -10.54 8.03 -4.57
CA MET A 388 -9.52 8.56 -5.46
C MET A 388 -8.30 7.63 -5.55
N VAL A 389 -7.77 7.15 -4.41
CA VAL A 389 -6.67 6.17 -4.37
C VAL A 389 -6.98 4.94 -5.23
N ILE A 390 -8.16 4.35 -5.08
CA ILE A 390 -8.56 3.17 -5.85
C ILE A 390 -8.68 3.50 -7.34
N SER A 391 -9.28 4.64 -7.68
CA SER A 391 -9.50 5.04 -9.07
C SER A 391 -8.18 5.26 -9.80
N ASP A 392 -7.24 5.96 -9.17
CA ASP A 392 -5.92 6.22 -9.73
C ASP A 392 -5.11 4.93 -9.87
N ILE A 393 -5.18 3.99 -8.91
CA ILE A 393 -4.57 2.66 -9.06
C ILE A 393 -5.12 1.93 -10.28
N LEU A 394 -6.44 1.91 -10.47
CA LEU A 394 -7.07 1.23 -11.60
C LEU A 394 -6.66 1.84 -12.96
N ASN A 395 -6.48 3.15 -13.00
CA ASN A 395 -5.96 3.85 -14.19
C ASN A 395 -4.50 3.46 -14.47
N MET A 396 -3.64 3.45 -13.45
CA MET A 396 -2.23 3.08 -13.58
C MET A 396 -2.03 1.64 -14.06
N VAL A 397 -2.78 0.69 -13.52
CA VAL A 397 -2.58 -0.74 -13.83
C VAL A 397 -3.26 -1.19 -15.13
N GLN A 398 -3.84 -0.23 -15.87
CA GLN A 398 -4.42 -0.41 -17.20
C GLN A 398 -5.37 -1.60 -17.27
N VAL A 399 -6.42 -1.55 -16.46
CA VAL A 399 -7.48 -2.56 -16.39
C VAL A 399 -8.27 -2.72 -17.71
N TYR A 400 -7.96 -1.93 -18.73
CA TYR A 400 -8.74 -1.77 -19.95
C TYR A 400 -8.32 -2.56 -21.18
N ASN A 401 -7.25 -3.35 -21.12
CA ASN A 401 -6.85 -4.17 -22.27
C ASN A 401 -7.72 -5.44 -22.33
N LEU A 402 -8.51 -5.61 -23.40
CA LEU A 402 -9.40 -6.76 -23.61
C LEU A 402 -8.66 -7.97 -24.22
N PRO A 403 -9.24 -9.19 -24.16
CA PRO A 403 -8.76 -10.33 -24.92
C PRO A 403 -8.75 -10.00 -26.42
N GLY A 404 -7.56 -9.97 -27.03
CA GLY A 404 -7.38 -9.69 -28.47
C GLY A 404 -6.40 -8.56 -28.78
N ASP A 405 -5.97 -7.78 -27.78
CA ASP A 405 -4.90 -6.81 -27.97
C ASP A 405 -3.56 -7.53 -28.21
N THR A 406 -2.96 -7.32 -29.38
CA THR A 406 -1.73 -8.01 -29.83
C THR A 406 -0.52 -7.76 -28.92
N GLN A 407 -0.57 -6.73 -28.06
CA GLN A 407 0.46 -6.41 -27.06
C GLN A 407 0.62 -7.51 -25.98
N ASP A 408 -0.41 -8.34 -25.76
CA ASP A 408 -0.45 -9.31 -24.67
C ASP A 408 0.33 -10.61 -24.97
N ALA A 409 0.38 -11.04 -26.23
CA ALA A 409 1.20 -12.16 -26.68
C ALA A 409 2.70 -11.82 -26.60
N GLN A 410 3.05 -10.58 -26.98
CA GLN A 410 4.39 -10.03 -26.82
C GLN A 410 4.77 -9.93 -25.32
N SER A 411 3.82 -9.59 -24.45
CA SER A 411 4.07 -9.52 -23.00
C SER A 411 4.42 -10.87 -22.36
N LYS A 412 3.86 -12.00 -22.85
CA LYS A 412 4.26 -13.35 -22.41
C LYS A 412 5.69 -13.67 -22.79
N ARG A 413 6.03 -13.38 -24.05
CA ARG A 413 7.36 -13.66 -24.62
C ARG A 413 8.40 -12.76 -23.96
N ALA A 414 8.10 -11.47 -23.79
CA ALA A 414 8.93 -10.53 -23.06
C ALA A 414 9.14 -10.97 -21.61
N TRP A 415 8.08 -11.33 -20.86
CA TRP A 415 8.24 -11.80 -19.49
C TRP A 415 9.07 -13.08 -19.36
N ARG A 416 8.88 -14.06 -20.26
CA ARG A 416 9.75 -15.25 -20.30
C ARG A 416 11.19 -14.94 -20.72
N VAL A 417 11.40 -13.99 -21.63
CA VAL A 417 12.76 -13.53 -22.01
C VAL A 417 13.42 -12.82 -20.82
N LEU A 418 12.66 -12.00 -20.08
CA LEU A 418 13.07 -11.35 -18.83
C LEU A 418 13.41 -12.37 -17.73
N SER A 419 12.64 -13.47 -17.63
CA SER A 419 12.82 -14.49 -16.57
C SER A 419 13.85 -15.58 -16.90
N ASP A 420 13.89 -16.06 -18.15
CA ASP A 420 14.57 -17.31 -18.50
C ASP A 420 15.93 -17.10 -19.19
N GLN A 421 16.21 -15.91 -19.74
CA GLN A 421 17.38 -15.72 -20.63
C GLN A 421 18.22 -14.46 -20.37
N GLY A 422 17.71 -13.45 -19.67
CA GLY A 422 18.50 -12.26 -19.37
C GLY A 422 18.89 -11.38 -20.55
N LEU A 423 18.37 -11.67 -21.74
CA LEU A 423 18.68 -10.94 -22.95
C LEU A 423 17.81 -9.69 -23.02
N ILE A 424 18.45 -8.53 -22.86
CA ILE A 424 17.82 -7.22 -23.07
C ILE A 424 17.70 -7.00 -24.58
N THR A 425 16.49 -7.20 -25.13
CA THR A 425 16.19 -6.91 -26.54
C THR A 425 15.59 -5.53 -26.70
N LYS A 426 15.67 -4.94 -27.89
CA LYS A 426 15.07 -3.64 -28.21
C LYS A 426 13.56 -3.66 -27.96
N GLU A 427 12.89 -4.76 -28.33
CA GLU A 427 11.47 -4.96 -28.11
C GLU A 427 11.12 -5.00 -26.61
N THR A 428 11.96 -5.66 -25.80
CA THR A 428 11.82 -5.66 -24.33
C THR A 428 11.91 -4.23 -23.79
N VAL A 429 12.91 -3.46 -24.22
CA VAL A 429 13.09 -2.08 -23.73
C VAL A 429 11.92 -1.18 -24.13
N GLN A 430 11.47 -1.24 -25.39
CA GLN A 430 10.30 -0.50 -25.85
C GLN A 430 9.05 -0.82 -25.03
N THR A 431 8.86 -2.10 -24.69
CA THR A 431 7.74 -2.55 -23.86
C THR A 431 7.80 -1.95 -22.46
N LEU A 432 8.98 -1.96 -21.81
CA LEU A 432 9.16 -1.41 -20.46
C LEU A 432 8.99 0.11 -20.42
N LEU A 433 9.48 0.82 -21.43
CA LEU A 433 9.29 2.26 -21.56
C LEU A 433 7.81 2.61 -21.76
N LYS A 434 7.10 1.85 -22.61
CA LYS A 434 5.67 2.03 -22.83
C LYS A 434 4.88 1.82 -21.54
N ASP A 435 5.18 0.78 -20.78
CA ASP A 435 4.57 0.58 -19.46
C ASP A 435 4.75 1.77 -18.53
N MET A 436 5.99 2.27 -18.42
CA MET A 436 6.32 3.35 -17.51
C MET A 436 5.62 4.63 -17.92
N GLN A 437 5.52 4.91 -19.23
CA GLN A 437 4.78 6.03 -19.77
C GLN A 437 3.27 5.91 -19.48
N ASP A 438 2.67 4.75 -19.73
CA ASP A 438 1.25 4.53 -19.49
C ASP A 438 0.90 4.67 -17.99
N GLU A 439 1.77 4.16 -17.11
CA GLU A 439 1.65 4.35 -15.65
C GLU A 439 1.74 5.83 -15.27
N GLU A 440 2.70 6.58 -15.85
CA GLU A 440 2.87 8.01 -15.61
C GLU A 440 1.66 8.83 -16.06
N GLU A 441 1.08 8.49 -17.21
CA GLU A 441 -0.12 9.13 -17.73
C GLU A 441 -1.38 8.81 -16.88
N GLY A 442 -1.43 7.61 -16.29
CA GLY A 442 -2.53 7.12 -15.46
C GLY A 442 -2.39 7.38 -13.96
N LYS A 443 -1.30 8.00 -13.51
CA LYS A 443 -0.93 8.07 -12.09
C LYS A 443 -1.85 8.91 -11.20
N GLY A 444 -2.59 9.86 -11.76
CA GLY A 444 -3.38 10.79 -10.97
C GLY A 444 -2.53 11.48 -9.88
N GLU A 445 -2.90 11.30 -8.62
CA GLU A 445 -2.19 11.87 -7.46
C GLU A 445 -1.05 10.98 -6.93
N PHE A 446 -0.67 9.92 -7.64
CA PHE A 446 0.54 9.17 -7.33
C PHE A 446 1.80 9.88 -7.84
N THR A 447 2.85 9.84 -7.04
CA THR A 447 4.21 10.26 -7.42
C THR A 447 5.13 9.04 -7.44
N ARG A 448 5.86 8.84 -8.55
CA ARG A 448 6.85 7.76 -8.66
C ARG A 448 8.06 8.07 -7.78
N ILE A 449 8.32 7.19 -6.81
CA ILE A 449 9.48 7.30 -5.91
C ILE A 449 10.63 6.38 -6.35
N TYR A 450 10.35 5.34 -7.14
CA TYR A 450 11.35 4.49 -7.78
C TYR A 450 10.80 3.93 -9.11
N PRO A 451 11.60 3.89 -10.19
CA PRO A 451 12.89 4.54 -10.34
C PRO A 451 12.72 6.04 -10.60
N ARG A 452 13.71 6.80 -10.16
CA ARG A 452 13.99 8.21 -10.47
C ARG A 452 15.43 8.33 -10.99
N ALA A 453 15.78 9.49 -11.53
CA ALA A 453 17.14 9.80 -11.97
C ALA A 453 18.22 9.50 -10.90
N ASP A 454 17.90 9.76 -9.63
CA ASP A 454 18.79 9.57 -8.48
C ASP A 454 18.73 8.16 -7.85
N SER A 455 17.94 7.23 -8.41
CA SER A 455 17.68 5.93 -7.78
C SER A 455 18.85 4.95 -7.79
N GLY A 456 19.94 5.23 -8.53
CA GLY A 456 21.15 4.40 -8.51
C GLY A 456 21.79 4.28 -7.13
N LYS A 457 21.52 5.22 -6.21
CA LYS A 457 21.96 5.16 -4.81
C LYS A 457 21.43 3.93 -4.04
N TYR A 458 20.35 3.31 -4.52
CA TYR A 458 19.74 2.12 -3.90
C TYR A 458 20.31 0.80 -4.40
N ASP A 459 21.18 0.81 -5.42
CA ASP A 459 21.68 -0.42 -6.07
C ASP A 459 22.40 -1.36 -5.11
N LYS A 460 23.10 -0.79 -4.11
CA LYS A 460 23.80 -1.53 -3.07
C LYS A 460 22.90 -2.38 -2.16
N TYR A 461 21.59 -2.15 -2.17
CA TYR A 461 20.63 -2.89 -1.34
C TYR A 461 19.95 -4.05 -2.09
N PHE A 462 20.19 -4.22 -3.39
CA PHE A 462 19.67 -5.37 -4.11
C PHE A 462 20.61 -6.57 -3.94
N GLU A 463 20.08 -7.72 -3.55
CA GLU A 463 20.86 -8.97 -3.41
C GLU A 463 21.51 -9.44 -4.72
N GLN A 464 20.94 -9.03 -5.86
CA GLN A 464 21.46 -9.38 -7.17
C GLN A 464 21.31 -8.20 -8.13
N HIS A 465 22.14 -8.19 -9.17
CA HIS A 465 22.10 -7.17 -10.21
C HIS A 465 20.70 -7.02 -10.83
N ARG A 466 20.26 -5.78 -11.07
CA ARG A 466 18.94 -5.44 -11.63
C ARG A 466 19.11 -4.62 -12.91
N PRO A 467 19.42 -5.27 -14.04
CA PRO A 467 19.73 -4.55 -15.28
C PRO A 467 18.56 -3.72 -15.78
N PHE A 468 17.31 -4.18 -15.59
CA PHE A 468 16.13 -3.39 -15.97
C PHE A 468 15.96 -2.14 -15.10
N ASN A 469 16.33 -2.18 -13.82
CA ASN A 469 16.30 -0.98 -12.98
C ASN A 469 17.32 0.04 -13.50
N HIS A 470 18.56 -0.40 -13.76
CA HIS A 470 19.62 0.45 -14.31
C HIS A 470 19.25 1.06 -15.65
N LEU A 471 18.69 0.24 -16.54
CA LEU A 471 18.21 0.69 -17.84
C LEU A 471 17.16 1.81 -17.71
N MET A 472 16.19 1.66 -16.80
CA MET A 472 15.17 2.68 -16.56
C MET A 472 15.79 3.95 -15.96
N ILE A 473 16.75 3.83 -15.03
CA ILE A 473 17.45 4.98 -14.44
C ILE A 473 18.25 5.75 -15.50
N ARG A 474 18.98 5.05 -16.37
CA ARG A 474 19.72 5.66 -17.50
C ARG A 474 18.79 6.42 -18.44
N HIS A 475 17.64 5.85 -18.79
CA HIS A 475 16.62 6.55 -19.58
C HIS A 475 16.11 7.82 -18.88
N LEU A 476 15.84 7.75 -17.57
CA LEU A 476 15.40 8.91 -16.78
C LEU A 476 16.50 9.99 -16.66
N ASN A 477 17.77 9.64 -16.84
CA ASN A 477 18.89 10.56 -16.96
C ASN A 477 19.10 11.11 -18.39
N GLY A 478 18.21 10.78 -19.33
CA GLY A 478 18.25 11.28 -20.70
C GLY A 478 19.12 10.48 -21.67
N GLU A 479 19.61 9.31 -21.28
CA GLU A 479 20.38 8.44 -22.18
C GLU A 479 19.47 7.76 -23.22
N ASP A 480 19.93 7.70 -24.48
CA ASP A 480 19.29 6.89 -25.51
C ASP A 480 19.61 5.41 -25.30
N ILE A 481 18.75 4.78 -24.52
CA ILE A 481 18.87 3.36 -24.22
C ILE A 481 18.37 2.46 -25.35
N LEU A 482 17.74 2.97 -26.43
CA LEU A 482 17.22 2.17 -27.55
C LEU A 482 18.27 1.86 -28.63
N THR A 483 19.33 2.67 -28.68
CA THR A 483 20.47 2.51 -29.60
C THR A 483 21.70 1.97 -28.87
N ASN A 484 21.89 2.34 -27.60
CA ASN A 484 23.01 1.93 -26.75
C ASN A 484 22.63 0.83 -25.75
N HIS A 485 21.86 -0.18 -26.17
CA HIS A 485 21.69 -1.41 -25.39
C HIS A 485 23.08 -2.06 -25.24
N GLY A 486 23.76 -1.78 -24.12
CA GLY A 486 25.13 -2.17 -23.85
C GLY A 486 25.43 -3.59 -24.34
N GLY A 487 26.50 -3.73 -25.13
CA GLY A 487 26.87 -5.00 -25.74
C GLY A 487 26.83 -6.13 -24.73
N GLN A 488 25.96 -7.13 -24.96
CA GLN A 488 25.86 -8.36 -24.18
C GLN A 488 26.06 -8.18 -22.65
N GLU A 489 25.23 -7.37 -21.99
CA GLU A 489 25.07 -7.53 -20.54
C GLU A 489 24.38 -8.89 -20.29
N LYS A 490 25.19 -9.95 -20.17
CA LYS A 490 24.73 -11.27 -19.77
C LYS A 490 24.29 -11.18 -18.32
N THR A 491 23.01 -11.37 -18.03
CA THR A 491 22.62 -11.71 -16.66
C THR A 491 23.22 -13.07 -16.33
N VAL A 492 23.92 -13.17 -15.21
CA VAL A 492 24.32 -14.48 -14.69
C VAL A 492 23.02 -15.23 -14.36
N PRO A 493 22.77 -16.43 -14.92
CA PRO A 493 21.58 -17.19 -14.57
C PRO A 493 21.59 -17.49 -13.07
N LEU A 494 20.43 -17.32 -12.44
CA LEU A 494 20.19 -17.80 -11.09
C LEU A 494 20.61 -19.27 -11.02
N LYS A 495 21.71 -19.59 -10.34
CA LYS A 495 21.89 -20.94 -9.83
C LYS A 495 20.73 -21.15 -8.87
N PRO A 496 19.87 -22.16 -9.04
CA PRO A 496 18.93 -22.50 -7.99
C PRO A 496 19.78 -22.88 -6.78
N SER A 497 19.87 -22.01 -5.78
CA SER A 497 20.17 -22.48 -4.44
C SER A 497 19.09 -23.52 -4.15
N GLN A 498 19.51 -24.75 -3.89
CA GLN A 498 18.57 -25.76 -3.41
C GLN A 498 17.82 -25.12 -2.24
N PRO A 499 16.47 -25.11 -2.25
CA PRO A 499 15.76 -24.66 -1.08
C PRO A 499 16.18 -25.58 0.05
N ASP A 500 16.73 -24.99 1.12
CA ASP A 500 16.93 -25.72 2.37
C ASP A 500 15.55 -26.23 2.78
N SER A 501 15.32 -27.53 2.58
CA SER A 501 14.02 -28.19 2.67
C SER A 501 13.50 -28.29 4.09
N THR A 502 14.11 -27.55 5.03
CA THR A 502 13.84 -27.56 6.46
C THR A 502 13.03 -26.35 6.93
N LEU A 503 12.79 -25.35 6.05
CA LEU A 503 11.92 -24.19 6.32
C LEU A 503 10.62 -24.18 5.52
N PHE A 504 10.44 -25.16 4.61
CA PHE A 504 9.26 -25.33 3.78
C PHE A 504 8.33 -26.41 4.34
N ASP A 505 7.85 -26.23 5.56
CA ASP A 505 6.59 -26.82 6.02
C ASP A 505 6.32 -26.33 7.43
N GLN A 506 5.55 -25.25 7.54
CA GLN A 506 4.47 -25.08 8.52
C GLN A 506 3.93 -23.63 8.40
N HIS A 507 2.64 -23.54 8.12
CA HIS A 507 1.81 -22.33 8.07
C HIS A 507 1.78 -21.58 6.74
N PHE A 508 1.21 -22.26 5.73
CA PHE A 508 0.27 -21.63 4.80
C PHE A 508 -1.11 -21.50 5.44
#